data_AF-A0A8T7HAU0-F1
#
_entry.id   AF-A0A8T7HAU0-F1
#
_cell.length_a   1.000
_cell.length_b   1.000
_cell.length_c   1.000
_cell.angle_alpha   90.00
_cell.angle_beta   90.00
_cell.angle_gamma   90.00
#
_symmetry.space_group_name_H-M   'P 1'
#
loop_
_entity.id
_entity.type
_entity.pdbx_description
1 polymer ?
#
loop_
_entity_poly.entity_id
_entity_poly.type
_entity_poly.pdbx_seq_one_letter_code
_entity_poly.pdbx_strand_id
1 'polypeptide(L)'
;MDVCIKNINEENWRYFKSESSKHNVTMGELFNKIVGEHKESCNNSNIKEILFGEKTLKGFVTRDEFKKNREFFRKNFRMKQ
;
A
#
# COMPACT_ATOMS: atom_id res chain seq x y z
N MET A 1 11.35 14.58 -8.13
CA MET A 1 12.16 13.34 -8.17
C MET A 1 11.73 12.61 -9.41
N ASP A 2 12.60 12.51 -10.40
CA ASP A 2 12.21 12.00 -11.72
C ASP A 2 12.47 10.49 -11.77
N VAL A 3 11.42 9.73 -12.06
CA VAL A 3 11.45 8.26 -12.05
C VAL A 3 11.20 7.77 -13.47
N CYS A 4 12.14 6.99 -14.00
CA CYS A 4 12.00 6.33 -15.29
C CYS A 4 11.39 4.94 -15.08
N ILE A 5 10.22 4.70 -15.66
CA ILE A 5 9.57 3.39 -15.66
C ILE A 5 9.96 2.66 -16.95
N LYS A 6 10.67 1.55 -16.83
CA LYS A 6 11.10 0.70 -17.95
C LYS A 6 10.25 -0.57 -18.00
N ASN A 7 10.28 -1.26 -19.15
CA ASN A 7 9.64 -2.56 -19.35
C ASN A 7 8.11 -2.56 -19.18
N ILE A 8 7.44 -1.47 -19.55
CA ILE A 8 5.98 -1.45 -19.67
C ILE A 8 5.59 -2.21 -20.93
N ASN A 9 4.66 -3.16 -20.80
CA ASN A 9 4.09 -3.85 -21.96
C ASN A 9 3.43 -2.82 -22.91
N GLU A 10 3.65 -2.97 -24.22
CA GLU A 10 3.14 -2.06 -25.25
C GLU A 10 1.62 -1.92 -25.22
N GLU A 11 0.89 -3.00 -24.90
CA GLU A 11 -0.56 -2.95 -24.75
C GLU A 11 -0.99 -2.00 -23.61
N ASN A 12 -0.34 -2.14 -22.44
CA ASN A 12 -0.59 -1.26 -21.30
C ASN A 12 -0.17 0.17 -21.62
N TRP A 13 0.92 0.36 -22.37
CA TRP A 13 1.37 1.69 -22.79
C TRP A 13 0.34 2.39 -23.68
N ARG A 14 -0.26 1.67 -24.63
CA ARG A 14 -1.35 2.18 -25.47
C ARG A 14 -2.59 2.52 -24.67
N TYR A 15 -2.95 1.66 -23.72
CA TYR A 15 -4.05 1.94 -22.80
C TYR A 15 -3.84 3.26 -22.06
N PHE A 16 -2.67 3.45 -21.45
CA PHE A 16 -2.35 4.68 -20.72
C PHE A 16 -2.41 5.93 -21.60
N LYS A 17 -1.88 5.87 -22.84
CA LYS A 17 -1.99 6.98 -23.80
C LYS A 17 -3.43 7.33 -24.16
N SER A 18 -4.27 6.31 -24.32
CA SER A 18 -5.70 6.51 -24.59
C SER A 18 -6.37 7.21 -23.41
N GLU A 19 -6.11 6.73 -22.19
CA GLU A 19 -6.68 7.31 -20.98
C GLU A 19 -6.22 8.75 -20.74
N SER A 20 -4.93 9.06 -20.92
CA SER A 20 -4.44 10.44 -20.76
C SER A 20 -5.10 11.40 -21.75
N SER A 21 -5.34 10.92 -22.99
CA SER A 21 -6.01 11.70 -24.03
C SER A 21 -7.48 11.95 -23.69
N LYS A 22 -8.20 10.94 -23.18
CA LYS A 22 -9.60 11.09 -22.75
C LYS A 22 -9.77 12.13 -21.65
N HIS A 23 -8.79 12.22 -20.76
CA HIS A 23 -8.81 13.14 -19.63
C HIS A 23 -8.14 14.49 -19.93
N ASN A 24 -7.62 14.69 -21.14
CA ASN A 24 -6.87 15.89 -21.54
C ASN A 24 -5.75 16.27 -20.56
N VAL A 25 -5.00 15.25 -20.11
CA VAL A 25 -3.86 15.41 -19.21
C VAL A 25 -2.61 14.80 -19.84
N THR A 26 -1.44 15.24 -19.40
CA THR A 26 -0.19 14.60 -19.78
C THR A 26 -0.05 13.23 -19.12
N MET A 27 0.76 12.36 -19.70
CA MET A 27 1.05 11.05 -19.09
C MET A 27 1.68 11.16 -17.70
N GLY A 28 2.54 12.16 -17.49
CA GLY A 28 3.16 12.39 -16.19
C GLY A 28 2.12 12.72 -15.12
N GLU A 29 1.15 13.58 -15.44
CA GLU A 29 0.05 13.92 -14.54
C GLU A 29 -0.84 12.72 -14.24
N LEU A 30 -1.17 11.91 -15.26
CA LEU A 30 -1.96 10.70 -15.08
C LEU A 30 -1.27 9.73 -14.12
N PHE A 31 0.02 9.45 -14.31
CA PHE A 31 0.77 8.56 -13.41
C PHE A 31 0.90 9.15 -12.00
N ASN A 32 1.16 10.44 -11.87
CA ASN A 32 1.24 11.08 -10.56
C ASN A 32 -0.08 10.97 -9.79
N LYS A 33 -1.22 11.13 -10.49
CA LYS A 33 -2.54 10.95 -9.90
C LYS A 33 -2.76 9.51 -9.42
N ILE A 34 -2.51 8.52 -10.29
CA ILE A 34 -2.65 7.09 -9.94
C ILE A 34 -1.76 6.71 -8.74
N VAL A 35 -0.50 7.15 -8.75
CA VAL A 35 0.44 6.89 -7.64
C VAL A 35 -0.01 7.61 -6.36
N GLY A 36 -0.55 8.82 -6.46
CA GLY A 36 -1.12 9.55 -5.34
C GLY A 36 -2.29 8.81 -4.71
N GLU A 37 -3.29 8.44 -5.50
CA GLU A 37 -4.46 7.67 -5.07
C GLU A 37 -4.05 6.33 -4.46
N HIS A 38 -3.07 5.63 -5.05
CA HIS A 38 -2.55 4.39 -4.49
C HIS A 38 -1.85 4.61 -3.14
N LYS A 39 -1.04 5.66 -2.99
CA LYS A 39 -0.39 6.00 -1.72
C LYS A 39 -1.41 6.34 -0.64
N GLU A 40 -2.46 7.07 -0.98
CA GLU A 40 -3.55 7.40 -0.04
C GLU A 40 -4.32 6.15 0.36
N SER A 41 -4.62 5.26 -0.58
CA SER A 41 -5.22 3.94 -0.30
C SER A 41 -4.33 3.07 0.58
N CYS A 42 -3.01 3.05 0.33
CA CYS A 42 -2.03 2.37 1.17
C CYS A 42 -1.88 3.01 2.57
N ASN A 43 -2.08 4.32 2.70
CA ASN A 43 -2.09 4.99 3.99
C ASN A 43 -3.38 4.72 4.78
N ASN A 44 -4.51 4.59 4.09
CA ASN A 44 -5.82 4.28 4.69
C ASN A 44 -6.05 2.78 4.93
N SER A 45 -5.16 1.91 4.45
CA SER A 45 -5.21 0.51 4.79
C SER A 45 -4.46 0.29 6.12
N ASN A 46 -5.14 -0.34 7.08
CA ASN A 46 -4.63 -0.81 8.37
C ASN A 46 -3.29 -1.57 8.31
N ILE A 47 -2.75 -1.85 7.12
CA ILE A 47 -1.43 -2.44 6.89
C ILE A 47 -0.32 -1.58 7.50
N LYS A 48 -0.41 -0.24 7.47
CA LYS A 48 0.54 0.61 8.20
C LYS A 48 0.42 0.44 9.71
N GLU A 49 -0.77 0.35 10.28
CA GLU A 49 -0.93 0.08 11.72
C GLU A 49 -0.51 -1.34 12.11
N ILE A 50 -0.64 -2.31 11.20
CA ILE A 50 -0.21 -3.70 11.41
C ILE A 50 1.32 -3.82 11.30
N LEU A 51 1.95 -3.16 10.32
CA LEU A 51 3.40 -3.19 10.12
C LEU A 51 4.14 -2.23 11.08
N PHE A 52 3.61 -1.03 11.33
CA PHE A 52 4.14 -0.08 12.33
C PHE A 52 3.57 -0.29 13.74
N GLY A 53 2.72 -1.31 13.92
CA GLY A 53 2.45 -1.94 15.22
C GLY A 53 3.72 -2.49 15.89
N GLU A 54 4.86 -2.45 15.18
CA GLU A 54 6.23 -2.52 15.69
C GLU A 54 6.61 -1.45 16.73
N LYS A 55 5.70 -0.57 17.18
CA LYS A 55 5.90 0.10 18.48
C LYS A 55 5.86 -0.88 19.67
N THR A 56 5.46 -2.13 19.48
CA THR A 56 5.49 -3.16 20.55
C THR A 56 6.86 -3.79 20.81
N LEU A 57 7.89 -3.52 20.00
CA LEU A 57 9.24 -4.05 20.25
C LEU A 57 10.23 -3.01 20.83
N LYS A 58 9.81 -1.75 20.98
CA LYS A 58 10.70 -0.66 21.47
C LYS A 58 10.46 -0.24 22.92
N GLY A 59 9.51 -0.83 23.64
CA GLY A 59 9.31 -0.57 25.06
C GLY A 59 8.66 -1.77 25.72
N PHE A 60 9.18 -2.17 26.87
CA PHE A 60 8.77 -3.29 27.71
C PHE A 60 7.26 -3.61 27.66
N VAL A 61 6.86 -4.47 26.73
CA VAL A 61 5.52 -5.05 26.70
C VAL A 61 5.53 -6.23 27.65
N THR A 62 4.67 -6.21 28.66
CA THR A 62 4.59 -7.31 29.62
C THR A 62 4.07 -8.57 28.93
N ARG A 63 4.47 -9.75 29.44
CA ARG A 63 4.16 -11.07 28.84
C ARG A 63 2.66 -11.27 28.56
N ASP A 64 1.79 -10.63 29.35
CA ASP A 64 0.35 -10.74 29.25
C ASP A 64 -0.26 -9.90 28.12
N GLU A 65 0.33 -8.74 27.81
CA GLU A 65 -0.07 -7.91 26.67
C GLU A 65 0.30 -8.57 25.34
N PHE A 66 1.45 -9.25 25.29
CA PHE A 66 1.84 -10.03 24.11
C PHE A 66 0.89 -11.21 23.86
N LYS A 67 0.42 -11.89 24.91
CA LYS A 67 -0.57 -12.97 24.78
C LYS A 67 -1.90 -12.46 24.21
N LYS A 68 -2.41 -11.34 24.71
CA LYS A 68 -3.65 -10.71 24.20
C LYS A 68 -3.51 -10.29 22.74
N ASN A 69 -2.39 -9.68 22.37
CA ASN A 69 -2.13 -9.29 20.98
C ASN A 69 -1.99 -10.50 20.05
N ARG A 70 -1.38 -11.60 20.51
CA ARG A 70 -1.28 -12.85 19.75
C ARG A 70 -2.65 -13.49 19.50
N GLU A 71 -3.53 -13.50 20.50
CA GLU A 71 -4.90 -14.01 20.35
C GLU A 71 -5.73 -13.15 19.39
N PHE A 72 -5.61 -11.82 19.51
CA PHE A 72 -6.24 -10.88 18.59
C PHE A 72 -5.76 -11.08 17.13
N PHE A 73 -4.46 -11.24 16.93
CA PHE A 73 -3.88 -11.48 15.61
C PHE A 73 -4.35 -12.82 15.02
N ARG A 74 -4.34 -13.90 15.81
CA ARG A 74 -4.82 -15.23 15.37
C ARG A 74 -6.30 -15.22 14.99
N LYS A 75 -7.13 -14.51 15.74
CA LYS A 75 -8.57 -14.42 15.48
C LYS A 75 -8.87 -13.64 14.20
N ASN A 76 -8.14 -12.55 13.95
CA ASN A 76 -8.35 -11.69 12.78
C ASN A 76 -7.75 -12.26 11.49
N PHE A 77 -6.67 -13.03 11.56
CA PHE A 77 -5.99 -13.53 10.37
C PHE A 77 -6.39 -14.95 9.94
N ARG A 78 -7.38 -15.58 10.60
CA ARG A 78 -7.86 -16.94 10.28
C ARG A 78 -6.70 -17.90 9.91
N MET A 79 -5.60 -17.82 10.63
CA MET A 79 -4.55 -18.84 10.52
C MET A 79 -5.10 -20.10 11.18
N LYS A 80 -5.84 -20.89 10.38
CA LYS A 80 -6.05 -22.30 10.66
C LYS A 80 -4.66 -22.90 10.82
N GLN A 81 -4.46 -23.56 11.97
CA GLN A 81 -3.29 -24.37 12.26
C GLN A 81 -3.05 -25.39 11.15
#